data_AF-A0A9P6SZ13-F1
#
_entry.id   AF-A0A9P6SZ13-F1
#
_cell.length_a   1.000
_cell.length_b   1.000
_cell.length_c   1.000
_cell.angle_alpha   90.00
_cell.angle_beta   90.00
_cell.angle_gamma   90.00
#
_symmetry.space_group_name_H-M   'P 1'
#
loop_
_entity.id
_entity.type
_entity.pdbx_description
1 polymer ?
#
loop_
_entity_poly.entity_id
_entity_poly.type
_entity_poly.pdbx_seq_one_letter_code
_entity_poly.pdbx_strand_id
1 'polypeptide(L)'
;MEAELIAYREEVANIESALQADPNNEELLNLKTEFLELISETEKLLKQEKLSAAAAAASITPPAVAAASPPISSEVSSPASTPGSGLSTPNTASKSSSLTDPSKQPIYQPPPPVAAPRQWSVGDRCRALYAADGKFYEATILSIGGSGQAFSV
;
A
#
# COMPACT_ATOMS: atom_id res chain seq x y z
N MET A 1 -16.53 -1.95 -11.27
CA MET A 1 -16.49 -3.24 -11.97
C MET A 1 -16.78 -3.11 -13.47
N GLU A 2 -17.97 -2.71 -13.96
CA GLU A 2 -18.17 -2.52 -15.43
C GLU A 2 -17.30 -1.41 -16.05
N ALA A 3 -17.04 -0.32 -15.32
CA ALA A 3 -16.22 0.79 -15.81
C ALA A 3 -14.73 0.41 -16.00
N GLU A 4 -14.21 -0.51 -15.18
CA GLU A 4 -12.82 -1.00 -15.31
C GLU A 4 -12.64 -1.82 -16.59
N LEU A 5 -13.67 -2.59 -16.96
CA LEU A 5 -13.68 -3.37 -18.20
C LEU A 5 -13.59 -2.45 -19.44
N ILE A 6 -14.28 -1.31 -19.42
CA ILE A 6 -14.19 -0.31 -20.50
C ILE A 6 -12.77 0.25 -20.58
N ALA A 7 -12.16 0.61 -19.44
CA ALA A 7 -10.79 1.13 -19.41
C ALA A 7 -9.77 0.11 -19.96
N TYR A 8 -9.88 -1.17 -19.59
CA TYR A 8 -9.00 -2.22 -20.11
C TYR A 8 -9.14 -2.41 -21.62
N ARG A 9 -10.36 -2.28 -22.17
CA ARG A 9 -10.58 -2.35 -23.63
C ARG A 9 -9.96 -1.16 -24.36
N GLU A 10 -9.99 0.03 -23.76
CA GLU A 10 -9.29 1.20 -24.30
C GLU A 10 -7.77 1.03 -24.28
N GLU A 11 -7.22 0.45 -23.20
CA GLU A 11 -5.79 0.15 -23.09
C GLU A 11 -5.34 -0.83 -24.19
N VAL A 12 -6.13 -1.90 -24.44
CA VAL A 12 -5.87 -2.83 -25.54
C VAL A 12 -5.86 -2.10 -26.89
N ALA A 13 -6.79 -1.19 -27.13
CA ALA A 13 -6.84 -0.44 -28.39
C ALA A 13 -5.60 0.46 -28.58
N ASN A 14 -5.10 1.07 -27.50
CA ASN A 14 -3.86 1.86 -27.54
C ASN A 14 -2.64 0.97 -27.85
N ILE A 15 -2.55 -0.20 -27.21
CA ILE A 15 -1.49 -1.19 -27.45
C ILE A 15 -1.56 -1.71 -28.90
N GLU A 16 -2.76 -1.98 -29.42
CA GLU A 16 -2.95 -2.40 -30.81
C GLU A 16 -2.52 -1.31 -31.80
N SER A 17 -2.76 -0.04 -31.48
CA SER A 17 -2.28 1.07 -32.30
C SER A 17 -0.75 1.16 -32.31
N ALA A 18 -0.09 0.88 -31.18
CA ALA A 18 1.37 0.82 -31.10
C ALA A 18 1.93 -0.43 -31.84
N LEU A 19 1.26 -1.57 -31.75
CA LEU A 19 1.58 -2.78 -32.53
C LEU A 19 1.41 -2.58 -34.03
N GLN A 20 0.53 -1.68 -34.47
CA GLN A 20 0.38 -1.36 -35.88
C GLN A 20 1.60 -0.62 -36.43
N ALA A 21 2.29 0.16 -35.59
CA ALA A 21 3.57 0.77 -35.93
C ALA A 21 4.71 -0.28 -35.89
N ASP A 22 4.72 -1.13 -34.85
CA ASP A 22 5.76 -2.13 -34.61
C ASP A 22 5.19 -3.54 -34.35
N PRO A 23 4.83 -4.30 -35.40
CA PRO A 23 4.12 -5.57 -35.26
C PRO A 23 4.96 -6.71 -34.68
N ASN A 24 6.29 -6.55 -34.61
CA ASN A 24 7.22 -7.52 -34.01
C ASN A 24 7.61 -7.16 -32.56
N ASN A 25 6.97 -6.16 -31.94
CA ASN A 25 7.27 -5.82 -30.55
C ASN A 25 6.68 -6.87 -29.60
N GLU A 26 7.51 -7.80 -29.14
CA GLU A 26 7.12 -8.90 -28.25
C GLU A 26 6.52 -8.41 -26.92
N GLU A 27 6.98 -7.27 -26.40
CA GLU A 27 6.45 -6.71 -25.15
C GLU A 27 4.98 -6.28 -25.31
N LEU A 28 4.64 -5.63 -26.42
CA LEU A 28 3.27 -5.20 -26.69
C LEU A 28 2.35 -6.39 -27.01
N LEU A 29 2.86 -7.42 -27.68
CA LEU A 29 2.12 -8.66 -27.92
C LEU A 29 1.82 -9.39 -26.60
N ASN A 30 2.79 -9.46 -25.70
CA ASN A 30 2.61 -10.07 -24.39
C ASN A 30 1.65 -9.26 -23.53
N LEU A 31 1.80 -7.93 -23.49
CA LEU A 31 0.93 -7.03 -22.74
C LEU A 31 -0.53 -7.09 -23.24
N LYS A 32 -0.74 -7.11 -24.56
CA LYS A 32 -2.06 -7.33 -25.17
C LYS A 32 -2.68 -8.64 -24.69
N THR A 33 -1.88 -9.71 -24.62
CA THR A 33 -2.33 -11.03 -24.17
C THR A 33 -2.76 -11.00 -22.71
N GLU A 34 -1.96 -10.39 -21.83
CA GLU A 34 -2.26 -10.25 -20.40
C GLU A 34 -3.56 -9.45 -20.17
N PHE A 35 -3.76 -8.34 -20.87
CA PHE A 35 -5.00 -7.55 -20.76
C PHE A 35 -6.24 -8.29 -21.25
N LEU A 36 -6.14 -9.08 -22.33
CA LEU A 36 -7.26 -9.90 -22.80
C LEU A 36 -7.64 -10.98 -21.77
N GLU A 37 -6.65 -11.56 -21.09
CA GLU A 37 -6.89 -12.54 -20.02
C GLU A 37 -7.60 -11.89 -18.83
N LEU A 38 -7.14 -10.70 -18.41
CA LEU A 38 -7.78 -9.89 -17.35
C LEU A 38 -9.23 -9.55 -17.67
N ILE A 39 -9.52 -9.13 -18.91
CA ILE A 39 -10.88 -8.81 -19.36
C ILE A 39 -11.77 -10.04 -19.24
N SER A 40 -11.30 -11.20 -19.69
CA SER A 40 -12.05 -12.47 -19.59
C SER A 40 -12.34 -12.86 -18.14
N GLU A 41 -11.34 -12.74 -17.26
CA GLU A 41 -11.53 -13.06 -15.85
C GLU A 41 -12.49 -12.08 -15.16
N THR A 42 -12.40 -10.79 -15.49
CA THR A 42 -13.31 -9.75 -15.01
C THR A 42 -14.73 -9.99 -15.49
N GLU A 43 -14.93 -10.32 -16.77
CA GLU A 43 -16.25 -10.69 -17.32
C GLU A 43 -16.85 -11.90 -16.59
N LYS A 44 -16.02 -12.90 -16.28
CA LYS A 44 -16.44 -14.09 -15.53
C LYS A 44 -16.85 -13.73 -14.10
N LEU A 45 -16.07 -12.91 -13.40
CA LEU A 45 -16.39 -12.45 -12.05
C LEU A 45 -17.66 -11.61 -12.03
N LEU A 46 -17.81 -10.69 -12.99
CA LEU A 46 -19.01 -9.85 -13.11
C LEU A 46 -20.27 -10.68 -13.39
N LYS A 47 -20.15 -11.69 -14.26
CA LYS A 47 -21.22 -12.65 -14.54
C LYS A 47 -21.55 -13.47 -13.29
N GLN A 48 -20.55 -13.91 -12.54
CA GLN A 48 -20.73 -14.66 -11.30
C GLN A 48 -21.37 -13.81 -10.19
N GLU A 49 -20.95 -12.56 -10.02
CA GLU A 49 -21.53 -11.60 -9.08
C GLU A 49 -23.01 -11.34 -9.42
N LYS A 50 -23.33 -11.16 -10.71
CA LYS A 50 -24.70 -10.94 -11.18
C LYS A 50 -25.61 -12.16 -10.96
N LEU A 51 -25.09 -13.38 -11.13
CA LEU A 51 -25.84 -14.61 -10.81
C LEU A 51 -26.00 -14.82 -9.29
N SER A 52 -24.99 -14.46 -8.49
CA SER A 52 -25.03 -14.58 -7.02
C SER A 52 -25.97 -13.54 -6.37
N ALA A 53 -26.01 -12.31 -6.90
CA ALA A 53 -26.90 -11.24 -6.42
C ALA A 53 -28.39 -11.55 -6.68
N ALA A 54 -28.71 -12.25 -7.77
CA ALA A 54 -30.08 -12.64 -8.09
C ALA A 54 -30.63 -13.75 -7.17
N ALA A 55 -29.75 -14.62 -6.64
CA ALA A 55 -30.14 -15.70 -5.72
C ALA A 55 -30.39 -15.19 -4.28
N ALA A 56 -29.71 -14.13 -3.85
CA ALA A 56 -29.89 -13.54 -2.53
C ALA A 56 -31.22 -12.77 -2.37
N ALA A 57 -31.81 -12.27 -3.46
CA ALA A 57 -33.07 -11.53 -3.44
C ALA A 57 -34.32 -12.41 -3.27
N ALA A 58 -34.22 -13.73 -3.43
CA ALA A 58 -35.36 -14.65 -3.34
C ALA A 58 -35.62 -15.21 -1.92
N SER A 59 -34.79 -14.89 -0.93
CA SER A 59 -34.83 -15.50 0.41
C SER A 59 -34.85 -14.44 1.53
N ILE A 60 -35.86 -13.56 1.55
CA ILE A 60 -36.15 -12.71 2.72
C ILE A 60 -37.64 -12.79 3.05
N THR A 61 -38.00 -13.68 3.98
CA THR A 61 -39.24 -13.60 4.78
C THR A 61 -38.85 -13.24 6.23
N PRO A 62 -39.38 -12.15 6.82
CA PRO A 62 -39.17 -11.84 8.24
C PRO A 62 -40.15 -12.63 9.12
N PRO A 63 -39.83 -12.83 10.42
CA PRO A 63 -40.68 -12.19 11.40
C PRO A 63 -39.92 -11.58 12.59
N ALA A 64 -40.52 -10.49 13.08
CA ALA A 64 -40.24 -9.81 14.34
C ALA A 64 -40.59 -10.67 15.56
N VAL A 65 -39.94 -10.42 16.71
CA VAL A 65 -40.59 -10.07 18.00
C VAL A 65 -39.58 -9.69 19.11
N ALA A 66 -39.96 -8.65 19.86
CA ALA A 66 -39.73 -8.39 21.30
C ALA A 66 -38.28 -8.15 21.80
N ALA A 67 -37.90 -6.91 22.12
CA ALA A 67 -38.25 -6.12 23.33
C ALA A 67 -37.43 -6.49 24.59
N ALA A 68 -36.51 -5.61 25.00
CA ALA A 68 -36.42 -5.03 26.35
C ALA A 68 -35.08 -4.27 26.54
N SER A 69 -35.17 -3.08 27.14
CA SER A 69 -34.09 -2.34 27.83
C SER A 69 -34.62 -1.95 29.21
N PRO A 70 -33.85 -1.27 30.08
CA PRO A 70 -32.58 -1.58 30.74
C PRO A 70 -32.79 -1.65 32.29
N PRO A 71 -31.77 -1.54 33.18
CA PRO A 71 -31.41 -0.18 33.65
C PRO A 71 -29.94 0.04 34.14
N ILE A 72 -29.61 1.33 34.29
CA ILE A 72 -28.68 2.10 35.18
C ILE A 72 -27.82 1.32 36.22
N SER A 73 -26.63 1.70 36.70
CA SER A 73 -26.10 3.00 37.17
C SER A 73 -24.61 2.82 37.58
N SER A 74 -23.72 3.77 37.30
CA SER A 74 -23.08 4.72 38.25
C SER A 74 -21.73 4.30 38.86
N GLU A 75 -20.77 5.23 38.75
CA GLU A 75 -19.67 5.56 39.70
C GLU A 75 -18.54 4.51 39.87
N VAL A 76 -17.26 4.85 40.09
CA VAL A 76 -16.56 6.02 40.61
C VAL A 76 -15.05 5.79 40.40
N SER A 77 -14.25 6.83 40.67
CA SER A 77 -12.84 6.76 41.10
C SER A 77 -11.73 6.90 40.05
N SER A 78 -11.32 8.15 39.89
CA SER A 78 -9.90 8.54 39.96
C SER A 78 -9.17 7.84 41.12
N PRO A 79 -7.87 7.58 41.00
CA PRO A 79 -6.94 8.50 41.67
C PRO A 79 -5.65 8.77 40.90
N ALA A 80 -5.10 9.96 41.16
CA ALA A 80 -3.79 10.42 40.74
C ALA A 80 -2.67 9.65 41.44
N SER A 81 -1.53 9.44 40.76
CA SER A 81 -0.20 9.40 41.38
C SER A 81 0.91 9.59 40.35
N THR A 82 1.63 10.71 40.50
CA THR A 82 3.04 10.91 40.17
C THR A 82 3.90 9.87 40.91
N PRO A 83 5.07 9.47 40.39
CA PRO A 83 6.34 10.18 40.66
C PRO A 83 7.25 10.12 39.40
N GLY A 84 8.44 10.71 39.28
CA GLY A 84 9.42 11.24 40.19
C GLY A 84 10.76 11.19 39.45
N SER A 85 11.63 12.15 39.74
CA SER A 85 12.95 12.37 39.17
C SER A 85 13.87 11.14 39.15
N GLY A 86 14.75 11.08 38.15
CA GLY A 86 15.87 10.14 38.12
C GLY A 86 16.95 10.58 37.15
N LEU A 87 17.92 11.35 37.66
CA LEU A 87 19.24 11.54 37.06
C LEU A 87 19.89 10.19 36.73
N SER A 88 20.59 10.10 35.60
CA SER A 88 21.95 9.52 35.53
C SER A 88 22.62 9.91 34.23
N THR A 89 23.78 10.56 34.40
CA THR A 89 24.80 10.91 33.40
C THR A 89 25.67 9.67 33.07
N PRO A 90 26.90 9.82 32.55
CA PRO A 90 27.28 9.74 31.14
C PRO A 90 28.12 8.48 30.82
N ASN A 91 28.21 8.10 29.54
CA ASN A 91 29.36 7.33 29.06
C ASN A 91 29.57 7.65 27.57
N THR A 92 30.44 8.58 27.22
CA THR A 92 31.91 8.42 27.08
C THR A 92 32.28 7.43 25.98
N ALA A 93 32.72 8.05 24.89
CA ALA A 93 33.79 7.65 23.97
C ALA A 93 33.66 6.33 23.22
N SER A 94 33.55 6.45 21.89
CA SER A 94 34.69 6.23 20.98
C SER A 94 34.33 6.85 19.62
N LYS A 95 34.92 7.99 19.26
CA LYS A 95 36.16 8.14 18.49
C LYS A 95 36.09 7.57 17.07
N SER A 96 35.95 8.45 16.08
CA SER A 96 36.97 8.71 15.05
C SER A 96 36.53 9.98 14.29
N SER A 97 37.14 11.16 14.50
CA SER A 97 38.37 11.64 13.83
C SER A 97 38.17 11.64 12.30
N SER A 98 38.26 12.74 11.53
CA SER A 98 39.09 13.94 11.64
C SER A 98 38.46 15.03 10.74
N LEU A 99 38.23 16.26 11.22
CA LEU A 99 39.13 17.41 11.06
C LEU A 99 39.72 17.58 9.64
N THR A 100 38.98 18.36 8.84
CA THR A 100 39.45 19.50 8.04
C THR A 100 40.78 19.37 7.30
N ASP A 101 40.70 18.99 6.02
CA ASP A 101 41.68 19.38 4.99
C ASP A 101 41.24 20.70 4.31
N PRO A 102 42.11 21.72 4.21
CA PRO A 102 41.77 23.05 3.69
C PRO A 102 41.76 23.19 2.15
N SER A 103 41.57 22.12 1.37
CA SER A 103 41.43 22.21 -0.10
C SER A 103 39.96 22.29 -0.53
N LYS A 104 39.33 23.42 -0.23
CA LYS A 104 38.01 23.82 -0.70
C LYS A 104 38.02 24.02 -2.23
N GLN A 105 37.65 22.99 -2.97
CA GLN A 105 36.95 23.11 -4.24
C GLN A 105 35.57 22.46 -4.00
N PRO A 106 34.43 23.13 -4.24
CA PRO A 106 33.19 22.42 -4.40
C PRO A 106 33.34 21.62 -5.69
N ILE A 107 33.83 20.37 -5.58
CA ILE A 107 33.70 19.43 -6.68
C ILE A 107 32.19 19.35 -6.90
N TYR A 108 31.75 19.95 -8.00
CA TYR A 108 30.43 19.68 -8.55
C TYR A 108 30.47 18.21 -8.94
N GLN A 109 30.19 17.35 -7.97
CA GLN A 109 29.87 15.98 -8.23
C GLN A 109 28.55 16.06 -8.99
N PRO A 110 28.49 15.62 -10.26
CA PRO A 110 27.19 15.45 -10.90
C PRO A 110 26.32 14.66 -9.90
N PRO A 111 25.04 15.01 -9.74
CA PRO A 111 24.18 14.28 -8.82
C PRO A 111 24.39 12.78 -9.08
N PRO A 112 24.62 11.97 -8.03
CA PRO A 112 24.76 10.53 -8.21
C PRO A 112 23.60 10.07 -9.11
N PRO A 113 23.84 9.17 -10.08
CA PRO A 113 22.79 8.72 -10.99
C PRO A 113 21.58 8.41 -10.14
N VAL A 114 20.50 9.15 -10.37
CA VAL A 114 19.24 9.08 -9.62
C VAL A 114 19.02 7.62 -9.27
N ALA A 115 19.15 7.29 -7.99
CA ALA A 115 19.19 5.92 -7.54
C ALA A 115 18.03 5.18 -8.18
N ALA A 116 18.33 4.14 -8.98
CA ALA A 116 17.32 3.34 -9.65
C ALA A 116 16.21 2.98 -8.65
N PRO A 117 14.94 2.88 -9.09
CA PRO A 117 13.84 2.56 -8.19
C PRO A 117 14.23 1.33 -7.37
N ARG A 118 14.24 1.49 -6.04
CA ARG A 118 14.66 0.42 -5.13
C ARG A 118 13.67 -0.73 -5.33
N GLN A 119 14.16 -1.85 -5.85
CA GLN A 119 13.39 -3.08 -5.98
C GLN A 119 13.19 -3.65 -4.58
N TRP A 120 12.05 -3.35 -3.98
CA TRP A 120 11.71 -3.85 -2.65
C TRP A 120 11.39 -5.33 -2.73
N SER A 121 11.87 -6.09 -1.75
CA SER A 121 11.53 -7.51 -1.56
C SER A 121 10.87 -7.74 -0.20
N VAL A 122 10.08 -8.80 -0.10
CA VAL A 122 9.58 -9.28 1.19
C VAL A 122 10.79 -9.61 2.08
N GLY A 123 10.78 -9.08 3.31
CA GLY A 123 11.89 -9.16 4.25
C GLY A 123 12.77 -7.91 4.30
N ASP A 124 12.65 -6.98 3.36
CA ASP A 124 13.42 -5.72 3.41
C ASP A 124 12.93 -4.80 4.54
N ARG A 125 13.87 -4.11 5.17
CA ARG A 125 13.59 -3.12 6.21
C ARG A 125 13.25 -1.77 5.57
N CYS A 126 12.12 -1.20 5.97
CA CYS A 126 11.66 0.12 5.52
C CYS A 126 11.23 1.01 6.70
N ARG A 127 10.93 2.27 6.41
CA ARG A 127 10.32 3.20 7.35
C ARG A 127 8.87 3.42 6.96
N ALA A 128 7.93 2.97 7.80
CA ALA A 128 6.49 3.12 7.59
C ALA A 128 5.95 4.29 8.42
N LEU A 129 4.99 5.04 7.87
CA LEU A 129 4.35 6.15 8.56
C LEU A 129 3.21 5.64 9.44
N TYR A 130 3.30 5.79 10.75
CA TYR A 130 2.22 5.36 11.64
C TYR A 130 1.12 6.42 11.71
N ALA A 131 -0.11 6.04 11.32
CA ALA A 131 -1.23 6.97 11.15
C ALA A 131 -1.67 7.72 12.43
N ALA A 132 -1.41 7.17 13.62
CA ALA A 132 -1.88 7.78 14.88
C ALA A 132 -1.07 9.02 15.30
N ASP A 133 0.21 9.09 14.92
CA ASP A 133 1.10 10.19 15.34
C ASP A 133 1.94 10.80 14.20
N GLY A 134 1.85 10.25 12.99
CA GLY A 134 2.54 10.76 11.82
C GLY A 134 4.06 10.61 11.87
N LYS A 135 4.59 9.75 12.75
CA LYS A 135 6.02 9.43 12.81
C LYS A 135 6.34 8.19 11.99
N PHE A 136 7.58 8.13 11.53
CA PHE A 136 8.09 6.98 10.80
C PHE A 136 8.71 5.96 11.76
N TYR A 137 8.29 4.71 11.66
CA TYR A 137 8.80 3.59 12.44
C TYR A 137 9.48 2.56 11.55
N GLU A 138 10.44 1.83 12.12
CA GLU A 138 11.07 0.73 11.41
C GLU A 138 10.06 -0.41 11.22
N ALA A 139 9.93 -0.86 9.98
CA ALA A 139 9.04 -1.94 9.58
C ALA A 139 9.77 -2.91 8.65
N THR A 140 9.21 -4.10 8.49
CA THR A 140 9.71 -5.10 7.54
C THR A 140 8.61 -5.40 6.54
N ILE A 141 8.95 -5.48 5.26
CA ILE A 141 7.98 -5.80 4.20
C ILE A 141 7.53 -7.25 4.38
N LEU A 142 6.26 -7.45 4.71
CA LEU A 142 5.67 -8.78 4.94
C LEU A 142 5.09 -9.39 3.65
N SER A 143 4.67 -8.54 2.71
CA SER A 143 4.12 -8.94 1.42
C SER A 143 4.19 -7.77 0.45
N ILE A 144 4.35 -8.06 -0.84
CA ILE A 144 4.29 -7.08 -1.93
C ILE A 144 3.09 -7.44 -2.79
N GLY A 145 2.11 -6.54 -2.85
CA GLY A 145 0.97 -6.70 -3.76
C GLY A 145 1.40 -6.51 -5.21
N GLY A 146 0.94 -7.38 -6.10
CA GLY A 146 1.09 -7.20 -7.54
C GLY A 146 0.27 -5.99 -8.02
N SER A 147 0.85 -5.21 -8.95
CA SER A 147 0.36 -3.93 -9.49
C SER A 147 0.53 -2.71 -8.55
N GLY A 148 1.69 -2.05 -8.62
CA GLY A 148 1.89 -0.59 -8.46
C GLY A 148 1.33 0.18 -7.24
N GLN A 149 0.69 -0.48 -6.28
CA GLN A 149 -0.10 0.18 -5.24
C GLN A 149 0.71 0.16 -3.94
N ALA A 150 1.24 1.32 -3.56
CA ALA A 150 1.89 1.51 -2.28
C ALA A 150 0.82 1.61 -1.19
N PHE A 151 0.66 0.56 -0.38
CA PHE A 151 -0.19 0.60 0.81
C PHE A 151 0.61 1.22 1.95
N SER A 152 0.22 2.43 2.37
CA SER A 152 0.64 3.01 3.64
C SER A 152 -0.30 2.48 4.73
N VAL A 153 0.27 1.83 5.76
CA VAL A 153 -0.44 1.37 6.96
C VAL A 153 -0.13 2.32 8.10
#